data_AF-A0A839GHK5-F1
#
_entry.id   AF-A0A839GHK5-F1
#
_cell.length_a   1.000
_cell.length_b   1.000
_cell.length_c   1.000
_cell.angle_alpha   90.00
_cell.angle_beta   90.00
_cell.angle_gamma   90.00
#
_symmetry.space_group_name_H-M   'P 1'
#
loop_
_entity.id
_entity.type
_entity.pdbx_description
1 polymer ?
#
loop_
_entity_poly.entity_id
_entity_poly.type
_entity_poly.pdbx_seq_one_letter_code
_entity_poly.pdbx_strand_id
1 'polypeptide(L)' 'MQLLHSKRRLLNLSSMQLDRSQTLCKNGGECVGYQARKAARTCNSLFLSDSKGVLLACSEPV' A
#
# COMPACT_ATOMS: atom_id res chain seq x y z
N MET A 1 -11.79 -11.12 0.96
CA MET A 1 -13.04 -10.35 1.13
C MET A 1 -14.02 -10.93 2.16
N GLN A 2 -14.12 -12.25 2.34
CA GLN A 2 -15.10 -12.89 3.23
C GLN A 2 -14.97 -12.49 4.72
N LEU A 3 -13.74 -12.24 5.20
CA LEU A 3 -13.47 -11.84 6.59
C LEU A 3 -13.99 -10.42 6.93
N LEU A 4 -13.72 -9.44 6.06
CA LEU A 4 -14.23 -8.07 6.25
C LEU A 4 -15.76 -8.04 6.18
N HIS A 5 -16.35 -8.89 5.31
CA HIS A 5 -17.79 -9.03 5.21
C HIS A 5 -18.41 -9.60 6.49
N SER A 6 -17.83 -10.66 7.07
CA SER A 6 -18.34 -11.27 8.32
C SER A 6 -18.13 -10.39 9.55
N LYS A 7 -17.12 -9.49 9.53
CA LYS A 7 -16.79 -8.57 10.62
C LYS A 7 -17.21 -7.12 10.34
N ARG A 8 -18.09 -6.88 9.36
CA ARG A 8 -18.53 -5.53 8.96
C ARG A 8 -19.03 -4.66 10.11
N ARG A 9 -19.70 -5.27 11.11
CA ARG A 9 -20.22 -4.57 12.30
C ARG A 9 -19.12 -4.01 13.22
N LEU A 10 -17.89 -4.50 13.10
CA LEU A 10 -16.75 -4.07 13.92
C LEU A 10 -15.94 -2.96 13.24
N LEU A 11 -16.16 -2.73 11.94
CA LEU A 11 -15.46 -1.71 11.17
C LEU A 11 -16.11 -0.35 11.43
N ASN A 12 -15.31 0.63 11.85
CA ASN A 12 -15.79 2.00 12.01
C ASN A 12 -15.52 2.79 10.73
N LEU A 13 -16.53 2.86 9.85
CA LEU A 13 -16.45 3.51 8.54
C LEU A 13 -17.14 4.88 8.51
N SER A 14 -17.42 5.48 9.67
CA SER A 14 -18.04 6.82 9.76
C SER A 14 -17.13 7.93 9.21
N SER A 15 -15.83 7.73 9.32
CA SER A 15 -14.79 8.49 8.64
C SER A 15 -13.78 7.49 8.09
N MET A 16 -13.50 7.56 6.79
CA MET A 16 -12.53 6.70 6.13
C MET A 16 -11.42 7.57 5.58
N GLN A 17 -10.19 7.09 5.71
CA GLN A 17 -9.01 7.82 5.31
C GLN A 17 -8.45 7.15 4.06
N LEU A 18 -8.29 7.97 3.02
CA LEU A 18 -7.66 7.56 1.78
C LEU A 18 -6.36 8.36 1.65
N ASP A 19 -5.23 7.67 1.74
CA ASP A 19 -3.91 8.29 1.67
C ASP A 19 -3.10 7.75 0.48
N ARG A 20 -2.26 8.62 -0.09
CA ARG A 20 -1.31 8.27 -1.15
C ARG A 20 0.07 8.16 -0.55
N SER A 21 0.63 6.96 -0.55
CA SER A 21 2.01 6.75 -0.16
C SER A 21 2.89 6.63 -1.39
N GLN A 22 3.95 7.42 -1.43
CA GLN A 22 5.02 7.28 -2.41
C GLN A 22 6.11 6.38 -1.83
N THR A 23 6.32 5.21 -2.43
CA THR A 23 7.33 4.24 -1.98
C THR A 23 8.40 4.05 -3.05
N LEU A 24 9.65 3.89 -2.63
CA LEU A 24 10.77 3.65 -3.53
C LEU A 24 10.78 2.18 -4.01
N CYS A 25 10.64 1.97 -5.32
CA CYS A 25 10.70 0.68 -6.00
C CYS A 25 12.07 0.46 -6.65
N LYS A 26 12.77 -0.61 -6.26
CA LYS A 26 14.01 -1.04 -6.92
C LYS A 26 13.67 -1.89 -8.15
N ASN A 27 14.45 -1.74 -9.24
CA ASN A 27 14.15 -2.27 -10.58
C ASN A 27 14.32 -3.80 -10.75
N GLY A 28 13.91 -4.64 -9.78
CA GLY A 28 13.95 -6.09 -9.90
C GLY A 28 15.35 -6.67 -9.70
N GLY A 29 15.47 -7.63 -8.78
CA GLY A 29 16.73 -8.32 -8.51
C GLY A 29 16.88 -9.55 -9.39
N GLU A 30 17.74 -9.49 -10.41
CA GLU A 30 18.45 -10.66 -10.94
C GLU A 30 19.89 -10.26 -11.30
N CYS A 31 20.84 -10.84 -10.58
CA CYS A 31 22.27 -11.02 -10.90
C CYS A 31 22.98 -9.98 -11.81
N VAL A 32 23.10 -8.71 -11.37
CA VAL A 32 23.95 -7.72 -12.07
C VAL A 32 24.98 -7.11 -11.12
N GLY A 33 26.25 -7.13 -11.52
CA GLY A 33 27.36 -6.51 -10.79
C GLY A 33 27.07 -5.04 -10.47
N TYR A 34 27.47 -4.60 -9.28
CA TYR A 34 27.22 -3.26 -8.76
C TYR A 34 27.70 -2.17 -9.75
N GLN A 35 26.75 -1.38 -10.28
CA GLN A 35 27.00 -0.19 -11.11
C GLN A 35 26.43 1.06 -10.41
N ALA A 36 27.07 2.21 -10.61
CA ALA A 36 26.95 3.39 -9.75
C ALA A 36 25.50 3.84 -9.49
N ARG A 37 25.10 3.75 -8.21
CA ARG A 37 23.92 4.37 -7.57
C ARG A 37 22.51 3.85 -7.96
N LYS A 38 22.28 2.52 -7.99
CA LYS A 38 20.98 1.86 -7.68
C LYS A 38 19.72 2.71 -8.01
N ALA A 39 19.54 3.06 -9.28
CA ALA A 39 18.39 3.85 -9.72
C ALA A 39 17.09 3.16 -9.28
N ALA A 40 16.21 3.92 -8.63
CA ALA A 40 14.95 3.42 -8.11
C ALA A 40 13.84 4.38 -8.53
N ARG A 41 12.72 3.81 -8.98
CA ARG A 41 11.53 4.57 -9.34
C ARG A 41 10.69 4.76 -8.09
N THR A 42 9.89 5.81 -8.04
CA THR A 42 8.84 5.91 -7.02
C THR A 42 7.56 5.30 -7.59
N CYS A 43 6.94 4.42 -6.82
CA CYS A 43 5.60 3.93 -7.10
C CYS A 43 4.63 4.61 -6.13
N ASN A 44 3.42 4.89 -6.58
CA ASN A 44 2.35 5.36 -5.70
C ASN A 44 1.41 4.20 -5.36
N SER A 45 1.11 4.03 -4.08
CA SER A 45 0.07 3.13 -3.61
C SER A 45 -0.97 3.91 -2.81
N LEU A 46 -2.24 3.65 -3.10
CA LEU A 46 -3.37 4.18 -2.36
C LEU A 46 -3.70 3.24 -1.20
N PHE A 47 -3.78 3.79 0.00
CA PHE A 47 -4.15 3.07 1.21
C PHE A 47 -5.52 3.54 1.70
N LEU A 48 -6.35 2.59 2.08
CA LEU A 48 -7.65 2.82 2.69
C LEU A 48 -7.63 2.33 4.13
N SER A 49 -7.95 3.20 5.09
CA SER A 49 -8.07 2.84 6.50
C SER A 49 -9.42 3.25 7.08
N ASP A 50 -9.79 2.55 8.16
CA ASP A 50 -10.94 2.88 8.97
C ASP A 50 -10.66 4.10 9.87
N SER A 51 -11.68 4.59 10.56
CA SER A 51 -11.55 5.78 11.41
C SER A 51 -10.57 5.62 12.58
N LYS A 52 -10.16 4.39 12.90
CA LYS A 52 -9.23 4.03 13.97
C LYS A 52 -7.81 3.80 13.43
N GLY A 53 -7.60 3.96 12.13
CA GLY A 53 -6.33 3.77 11.46
C GLY A 53 -6.05 2.32 11.05
N VAL A 54 -7.04 1.41 11.15
CA VAL A 54 -6.88 0.02 10.69
C VAL A 54 -6.88 0.00 9.17
N LEU A 55 -5.83 -0.58 8.60
CA LEU A 55 -5.63 -0.64 7.15
C LEU A 55 -6.54 -1.72 6.53
N LEU A 56 -7.43 -1.31 5.63
CA LEU A 56 -8.47 -2.16 5.03
C LEU A 56 -8.11 -2.64 3.63
N ALA A 57 -7.46 -1.78 2.84
CA ALA A 57 -7.06 -2.10 1.48
C ALA A 57 -5.84 -1.28 1.05
N CYS A 58 -5.07 -1.84 0.13
CA CYS A 58 -3.96 -1.19 -0.56
C CYS A 58 -4.15 -1.41 -2.06
N SER A 59 -3.96 -0.37 -2.87
CA SER A 59 -3.91 -0.52 -4.32
C SER A 59 -2.60 -1.18 -4.74
N GLU A 60 -2.61 -1.80 -5.92
CA GLU A 60 -1.36 -2.16 -6.56
C GLU A 60 -0.52 -0.89 -6.81
N PRO A 61 0.81 -0.98 -6.63
CA PRO A 61 1.70 0.13 -6.91
C PRO A 61 1.68 0.49 -8.40
N VAL A 62 1.52 1.77 -8.70
CA VAL A 62 1.57 2.36 -10.06
C VAL A 62 2.87 3.11 -10.28
#